data_AF-A0A1Y4SH17-F1
#
_entry.id   AF-A0A1Y4SH17-F1
#
_cell.length_a   1.000
_cell.length_b   1.000
_cell.length_c   1.000
_cell.angle_alpha   90.00
_cell.angle_beta   90.00
_cell.angle_gamma   90.00
#
_symmetry.space_group_name_H-M   'P 1'
#
loop_
_entity.id
_entity.type
_entity.pdbx_description
1 polymer ?
#
loop_
_entity_poly.entity_id
_entity_poly.type
_entity_poly.pdbx_seq_one_letter_code
_entity_poly.pdbx_strand_id
1 'polypeptide(L)'
;MKLIEVILRDVNLEEAIKRVKSNKGVPGIDKMTVNEIDAYFKTHKEQIKKQILEKKYKPQPVRRVYIPKSNGKKRPLGIPTVVDRVIQQAIAQILSEIYDSKFSENSFGFRPNRSAHDAIMRTLDYLNEGYEWVIDLDIEAYFDTVNHDKLISILREHVNDSTTLH
;
A
#
# COMPACT_ATOMS: atom_id res chain seq x y z
N MET A 1 -3.21 10.73 21.16
CA MET A 1 -2.16 10.91 20.14
C MET A 1 -2.81 10.77 18.77
N LYS A 2 -2.56 11.69 17.83
CA LYS A 2 -3.22 11.63 16.51
C LYS A 2 -2.63 10.50 15.68
N LEU A 3 -3.41 9.90 14.77
CA LEU A 3 -2.94 8.76 13.98
C LEU A 3 -1.71 9.13 13.13
N ILE A 4 -1.72 10.34 12.55
CA ILE A 4 -0.58 10.87 11.79
C ILE A 4 0.71 10.94 12.63
N GLU A 5 0.61 11.18 13.93
CA GLU A 5 1.78 11.20 14.83
C GLU A 5 2.30 9.78 15.06
N VAL A 6 1.42 8.76 15.12
CA VAL A 6 1.82 7.33 15.16
C VAL A 6 2.59 6.97 13.89
N ILE A 7 2.03 7.31 12.73
CA ILE A 7 2.58 7.01 11.40
C ILE A 7 3.98 7.62 11.24
N LEU A 8 4.18 8.84 11.76
CA LEU A 8 5.44 9.58 11.64
C LEU A 8 6.44 9.31 12.76
N ARG A 9 6.18 8.34 13.65
CA ARG A 9 7.18 7.91 14.66
C ARG A 9 8.43 7.39 13.97
N ASP A 10 9.58 7.74 14.54
CA ASP A 10 10.88 7.36 13.99
C ASP A 10 11.02 5.84 13.85
N VAL A 11 10.57 5.06 14.84
CA VAL A 11 10.58 3.60 14.80
C VAL A 11 9.77 3.06 13.61
N ASN A 12 8.56 3.60 13.36
CA ASN A 12 7.71 3.18 12.25
C ASN A 12 8.34 3.55 10.88
N LEU A 13 8.94 4.74 10.79
CA LEU A 13 9.65 5.18 9.58
C LEU A 13 10.89 4.32 9.29
N GLU A 14 11.65 3.94 10.32
CA GLU A 14 12.80 3.04 10.18
C GLU A 14 12.40 1.65 9.68
N GLU A 15 11.29 1.11 10.19
CA GLU A 15 10.73 -0.15 9.69
C GLU A 15 10.26 -0.02 8.24
N ALA A 16 9.60 1.09 7.89
CA ALA A 16 9.19 1.36 6.53
C ALA A 16 10.38 1.45 5.56
N ILE A 17 11.46 2.11 5.96
CA ILE A 17 12.72 2.18 5.19
C ILE A 17 13.27 0.77 4.98
N LYS A 18 13.37 -0.05 6.03
CA LYS A 18 13.85 -1.44 5.92
C LYS A 18 13.00 -2.25 4.95
N ARG A 19 11.67 -2.12 5.00
CA ARG A 19 10.74 -2.83 4.12
C ARG A 19 10.89 -2.37 2.67
N VAL A 20 10.96 -1.07 2.41
CA VAL A 20 11.17 -0.54 1.05
C VAL A 20 12.51 -0.99 0.47
N LYS A 21 13.58 -1.02 1.28
CA LYS A 21 14.89 -1.55 0.85
C LYS A 21 14.82 -3.03 0.51
N SER A 22 14.14 -3.83 1.33
CA SER A 22 13.95 -5.27 1.11
C SER A 22 13.15 -5.56 -0.18
N ASN A 23 12.11 -4.76 -0.46
CA ASN A 23 11.31 -4.86 -1.67
C ASN A 23 12.09 -4.48 -2.95
N LYS A 24 13.26 -3.85 -2.82
CA LYS A 24 14.05 -3.32 -3.93
C LYS A 24 13.17 -2.42 -4.82
N GLY A 25 13.33 -2.53 -6.14
CA GLY A 25 12.53 -1.82 -7.11
C GLY A 25 13.31 -0.70 -7.81
N VAL A 26 12.79 -0.31 -8.96
CA VAL A 26 13.38 0.73 -9.80
C VAL A 26 13.04 2.13 -9.24
N PRO A 27 13.88 3.13 -9.54
CA PRO A 27 13.66 4.48 -9.06
C PRO A 27 12.40 5.13 -9.67
N GLY A 28 11.89 6.13 -8.97
CA GLY A 28 10.76 6.96 -9.42
C GLY A 28 11.19 8.00 -10.47
N ILE A 29 10.44 9.09 -10.57
CA ILE A 29 10.70 10.17 -11.54
C ILE A 29 11.96 10.99 -11.20
N ASP A 30 12.30 11.06 -9.91
CA ASP A 30 13.48 11.71 -9.34
C ASP A 30 14.78 10.91 -9.54
N LYS A 31 14.68 9.68 -10.06
CA LYS A 31 15.79 8.75 -10.30
C LYS A 31 16.54 8.29 -9.03
N MET A 32 16.11 8.70 -7.84
CA MET A 32 16.70 8.28 -6.58
C MET A 32 16.49 6.78 -6.36
N THR A 33 17.53 6.07 -5.95
CA THR A 33 17.51 4.62 -5.73
C THR A 33 17.32 4.26 -4.26
N VAL A 34 17.00 2.98 -3.98
CA VAL A 34 16.82 2.50 -2.59
C VAL A 34 18.09 2.58 -1.74
N ASN A 35 19.27 2.66 -2.37
CA ASN A 35 20.54 2.75 -1.67
C ASN A 35 20.79 4.15 -1.07
N GLU A 36 20.09 5.16 -1.59
CA GLU A 36 20.27 6.55 -1.17
C GLU A 36 19.30 6.94 -0.03
N ILE A 37 18.35 6.06 0.33
CA ILE A 37 17.29 6.35 1.31
C ILE A 37 17.88 6.76 2.66
N ASP A 38 18.85 6.01 3.18
CA ASP A 38 19.38 6.25 4.53
C ASP A 38 20.01 7.64 4.63
N ALA A 39 20.82 8.02 3.64
CA ALA A 39 21.45 9.33 3.58
C ALA A 39 20.40 10.44 3.43
N TYR A 40 19.40 10.23 2.58
CA TYR A 40 18.36 11.22 2.34
C TYR A 40 17.49 11.46 3.58
N PHE A 41 17.03 10.40 4.25
CA PHE A 41 16.23 10.52 5.46
C PHE A 41 17.04 11.02 6.65
N LYS A 42 18.35 10.74 6.72
CA LYS A 42 19.22 11.34 7.74
C LYS A 42 19.19 12.88 7.69
N THR A 43 19.11 13.47 6.50
CA THR A 43 19.12 14.92 6.31
C THR A 43 17.71 15.54 6.27
N HIS A 44 16.73 14.86 5.66
CA HIS A 44 15.43 15.46 5.33
C HIS A 44 14.25 14.97 6.19
N LYS A 45 14.44 13.96 7.05
CA LYS A 45 13.33 13.33 7.83
C LYS A 45 12.48 14.35 8.58
N GLU A 46 13.09 15.24 9.35
CA GLU A 46 12.34 16.20 10.17
C GLU A 46 11.58 17.23 9.31
N GLN A 47 12.17 17.64 8.18
CA GLN A 47 11.50 18.50 7.21
C GLN A 47 10.28 17.81 6.60
N ILE A 48 10.41 16.54 6.20
CA ILE A 48 9.32 15.74 5.63
C ILE A 48 8.20 15.57 6.66
N LYS A 49 8.53 15.17 7.90
CA LYS A 49 7.56 15.03 8.99
C LYS A 49 6.80 16.34 9.22
N LYS A 50 7.51 17.46 9.30
CA LYS A 50 6.90 18.79 9.45
C LYS A 50 5.97 19.12 8.29
N GLN A 51 6.39 18.90 7.05
CA GLN A 51 5.55 19.15 5.87
C GLN A 51 4.28 18.30 5.87
N ILE A 52 4.35 17.03 6.30
CA ILE A 52 3.18 16.16 6.39
C ILE A 52 2.22 16.65 7.48
N LEU A 53 2.73 16.96 8.67
CA LEU A 53 1.93 17.47 9.79
C LEU A 53 1.25 18.81 9.45
N GLU A 54 1.91 19.67 8.68
CA GLU A 54 1.38 20.94 8.19
C GLU A 54 0.51 20.81 6.93
N LYS A 55 0.26 19.59 6.43
CA LYS A 55 -0.46 19.31 5.16
C LYS A 55 0.15 20.01 3.93
N LYS A 56 1.45 20.28 3.95
CA LYS A 56 2.22 20.89 2.85
C LYS A 56 2.98 19.88 2.00
N TYR A 57 3.11 18.64 2.47
CA TYR A 57 3.73 17.58 1.70
C TYR A 57 2.89 17.25 0.48
N LYS A 58 3.50 17.34 -0.71
CA LYS A 58 2.89 16.97 -1.99
C LYS A 58 3.66 15.77 -2.55
N PRO A 59 3.05 14.58 -2.62
CA PRO A 59 3.67 13.41 -3.23
C PRO A 59 4.08 13.71 -4.67
N GLN A 60 5.18 13.10 -5.11
CA GLN A 60 5.64 13.27 -6.49
C GLN A 60 4.78 12.43 -7.45
N PRO A 61 4.62 12.87 -8.73
CA PRO A 61 3.91 12.08 -9.72
C PRO A 61 4.63 10.74 -9.94
N VAL A 62 3.85 9.67 -10.06
CA VAL A 62 4.38 8.33 -10.32
C VAL A 62 5.00 8.23 -11.71
N ARG A 63 6.17 7.60 -11.82
CA ARG A 63 6.82 7.35 -13.11
C ARG A 63 6.12 6.20 -13.82
N ARG A 64 5.58 6.45 -15.02
CA ARG A 64 4.88 5.43 -15.81
C ARG A 64 5.88 4.54 -16.56
N VAL A 65 5.79 3.23 -16.34
CA VAL A 65 6.57 2.21 -17.03
C VAL A 65 5.62 1.20 -17.65
N TYR A 66 5.94 0.70 -18.84
CA TYR A 66 5.14 -0.31 -19.50
C TYR A 66 5.84 -1.66 -19.45
N ILE A 67 5.20 -2.64 -18.82
CA ILE A 67 5.69 -4.01 -18.77
C ILE A 67 4.91 -4.84 -19.81
N PRO A 68 5.60 -5.63 -20.67
CA PRO A 68 4.91 -6.51 -21.61
C PRO A 68 4.13 -7.59 -20.87
N LYS A 69 2.86 -7.80 -21.25
CA LYS A 69 2.09 -8.99 -20.87
C LYS A 69 2.36 -10.12 -21.87
N SER A 70 2.11 -11.36 -21.45
CA SER A 70 2.16 -12.55 -22.31
C SER A 70 1.24 -12.47 -23.53
N ASN A 71 0.17 -11.68 -23.46
CA ASN A 71 -0.82 -11.49 -24.53
C ASN A 71 -0.54 -10.30 -25.48
N GLY A 72 0.69 -9.74 -25.46
CA GLY A 72 1.09 -8.63 -26.33
C GLY A 72 0.61 -7.24 -25.90
N LYS A 73 -0.34 -7.14 -24.96
CA LYS A 73 -0.72 -5.85 -24.35
C LYS A 73 0.37 -5.37 -23.37
N LYS A 74 0.43 -4.07 -23.10
CA LYS A 74 1.35 -3.50 -22.09
C LYS A 74 0.58 -3.20 -20.80
N ARG A 75 1.11 -3.63 -19.65
CA ARG A 75 0.61 -3.23 -18.33
C ARG A 75 1.28 -1.90 -17.95
N PRO A 76 0.53 -0.79 -17.80
CA PRO A 76 1.08 0.40 -17.20
C PRO A 76 1.35 0.14 -15.71
N LEU A 77 2.53 0.52 -15.25
CA LEU A 77 2.91 0.52 -13.84
C LEU A 77 3.26 1.95 -13.45
N GLY A 78 2.65 2.45 -12.37
CA GLY A 78 3.05 3.70 -11.74
C GLY A 78 4.09 3.41 -10.67
N ILE A 79 5.27 4.00 -10.80
CA ILE A 79 6.38 3.80 -9.86
C ILE A 79 6.58 5.10 -9.06
N PRO A 80 6.17 5.15 -7.78
CA PRO A 80 6.41 6.31 -6.93
C PRO A 80 7.91 6.53 -6.67
N THR A 81 8.26 7.73 -6.21
CA THR A 81 9.60 7.99 -5.69
C THR A 81 9.87 7.14 -4.47
N VAL A 82 11.15 6.94 -4.15
CA VAL A 82 11.51 6.08 -3.03
C VAL A 82 11.04 6.68 -1.70
N VAL A 83 11.07 8.01 -1.60
CA VAL A 83 10.54 8.75 -0.44
C VAL A 83 9.04 8.53 -0.30
N ASP A 84 8.28 8.67 -1.40
CA ASP A 84 6.83 8.40 -1.39
C ASP A 84 6.53 6.96 -1.00
N ARG A 85 7.32 5.98 -1.48
CA ARG A 85 7.17 4.57 -1.09
C ARG A 85 7.37 4.36 0.41
N VAL A 86 8.35 5.03 1.03
CA VAL A 86 8.57 4.95 2.48
C VAL A 86 7.38 5.52 3.24
N ILE A 87 6.85 6.67 2.81
CA ILE A 87 5.69 7.29 3.46
C ILE A 87 4.43 6.42 3.29
N GLN A 88 4.17 5.90 2.09
CA GLN A 88 3.07 4.96 1.83
C GLN A 88 3.20 3.69 2.67
N GLN A 89 4.42 3.15 2.80
CA GLN A 89 4.69 1.97 3.61
C GLN A 89 4.47 2.25 5.11
N ALA A 90 4.89 3.42 5.60
CA ALA A 90 4.65 3.84 6.99
C ALA A 90 3.16 4.02 7.30
N ILE A 91 2.38 4.54 6.36
CA ILE A 91 0.91 4.61 6.46
C ILE A 91 0.32 3.20 6.45
N ALA A 92 0.75 2.35 5.51
CA ALA A 92 0.23 0.99 5.36
C ALA A 92 0.48 0.12 6.58
N GLN A 93 1.64 0.24 7.25
CA GLN A 93 1.94 -0.47 8.51
C GLN A 93 0.87 -0.22 9.57
N ILE A 94 0.61 1.06 9.86
CA ILE A 94 -0.36 1.45 10.90
C ILE A 94 -1.80 1.14 10.48
N LEU A 95 -2.17 1.38 9.22
CA LEU A 95 -3.52 1.06 8.75
C LEU A 95 -3.77 -0.45 8.74
N SER A 96 -2.77 -1.27 8.39
CA SER A 96 -2.93 -2.73 8.38
C SER A 96 -3.25 -3.27 9.77
N GLU A 97 -2.63 -2.73 10.82
CA GLU A 97 -2.95 -3.11 12.21
C GLU A 97 -4.42 -2.82 12.58
N ILE A 98 -5.01 -1.76 12.01
CA ILE A 98 -6.39 -1.37 12.27
C ILE A 98 -7.38 -2.22 11.45
N TYR A 99 -7.05 -2.52 10.19
CA TYR A 99 -7.98 -3.16 9.25
C TYR A 99 -7.86 -4.67 9.17
N ASP A 100 -6.71 -5.27 9.46
CA ASP A 100 -6.50 -6.68 9.17
C ASP A 100 -7.48 -7.57 9.96
N SER A 101 -7.76 -7.24 11.22
CA SER A 101 -8.74 -7.92 12.06
C SER A 101 -10.19 -7.74 11.61
N LYS A 102 -10.46 -6.81 10.68
CA LYS A 102 -11.80 -6.52 10.16
C LYS A 102 -12.04 -7.15 8.79
N PHE A 103 -11.00 -7.63 8.13
CA PHE A 103 -11.16 -8.31 6.85
C PHE A 103 -11.81 -9.69 7.05
N SER A 104 -12.58 -10.11 6.06
CA SER A 104 -13.14 -11.47 6.00
C SER A 104 -12.03 -12.53 6.12
N GLU A 105 -12.34 -13.64 6.78
CA GLU A 105 -11.45 -14.80 6.83
C GLU A 105 -11.20 -15.40 5.44
N ASN A 106 -12.12 -15.19 4.48
CA ASN A 106 -11.96 -15.60 3.09
C ASN A 106 -11.26 -14.53 2.21
N SER A 107 -10.66 -13.51 2.83
CA SER A 107 -9.81 -12.53 2.14
C SER A 107 -8.34 -12.91 2.33
N PHE A 108 -7.66 -13.25 1.23
CA PHE A 108 -6.29 -13.79 1.25
C PHE A 108 -5.25 -12.88 0.59
N GLY A 109 -5.68 -11.98 -0.29
CA GLY A 109 -4.78 -11.14 -1.08
C GLY A 109 -4.14 -10.03 -0.25
N PHE A 110 -2.82 -9.84 -0.40
CA PHE A 110 -2.06 -8.73 0.19
C PHE A 110 -2.16 -8.59 1.72
N ARG A 111 -2.50 -9.66 2.44
CA ARG A 111 -2.61 -9.68 3.90
C ARG A 111 -1.40 -10.37 4.55
N PRO A 112 -0.98 -9.93 5.74
CA PRO A 112 0.06 -10.62 6.49
C PRO A 112 -0.38 -12.07 6.80
N ASN A 113 0.55 -13.02 6.70
CA ASN A 113 0.31 -14.44 7.02
C ASN A 113 -0.85 -15.11 6.24
N ARG A 114 -1.20 -14.57 5.07
CA ARG A 114 -2.18 -15.14 4.13
C ARG A 114 -1.54 -15.23 2.75
N SER A 115 -1.90 -16.25 1.99
CA SER A 115 -1.31 -16.56 0.69
C SER A 115 -2.33 -17.09 -0.31
N ALA A 116 -1.93 -17.16 -1.59
CA ALA A 116 -2.73 -17.80 -2.62
C ALA A 116 -2.96 -19.30 -2.35
N HIS A 117 -2.03 -19.97 -1.66
CA HIS A 117 -2.20 -21.38 -1.29
C HIS A 117 -3.33 -21.54 -0.26
N ASP A 118 -3.46 -20.63 0.70
CA ASP A 118 -4.56 -20.67 1.67
C ASP A 118 -5.93 -20.50 0.97
N ALA A 119 -6.00 -19.63 -0.04
CA ALA A 119 -7.20 -19.47 -0.85
C ALA A 119 -7.58 -20.75 -1.62
N ILE A 120 -6.58 -21.44 -2.17
CA ILE A 120 -6.78 -22.73 -2.86
C ILE A 120 -7.28 -23.78 -1.87
N MET A 121 -6.65 -23.91 -0.70
CA MET A 121 -7.08 -24.87 0.33
C MET A 121 -8.53 -24.62 0.74
N ARG A 122 -8.91 -23.35 0.97
CA ARG A 122 -10.29 -23.01 1.31
C ARG A 122 -11.28 -23.36 0.21
N THR A 123 -10.87 -23.22 -1.05
CA THR A 123 -11.70 -23.61 -2.21
C THR A 123 -11.89 -25.12 -2.27
N LEU A 124 -10.84 -25.90 -1.96
CA LEU A 124 -10.90 -27.36 -1.88
C LEU A 124 -11.81 -27.84 -0.74
N ASP A 125 -11.81 -27.16 0.40
CA ASP A 125 -12.74 -27.47 1.49
C ASP A 125 -14.20 -27.36 1.03
N TYR A 126 -14.57 -26.27 0.33
CA TYR A 126 -15.92 -26.12 -0.22
C TYR A 126 -16.25 -27.19 -1.27
N LEU A 127 -15.30 -27.55 -2.14
CA LEU A 127 -15.51 -28.65 -3.09
C LEU A 127 -15.79 -29.98 -2.37
N ASN A 128 -15.06 -30.28 -1.29
CA ASN A 128 -15.26 -31.48 -0.47
C ASN A 128 -16.59 -31.45 0.31
N GLU A 129 -17.11 -30.27 0.63
CA GLU A 129 -18.45 -30.09 1.22
C GLU A 129 -19.59 -30.21 0.20
N GLY A 130 -19.28 -30.40 -1.10
CA GLY A 130 -20.25 -30.61 -2.17
C GLY A 130 -20.62 -29.35 -2.97
N TYR A 131 -19.90 -28.23 -2.79
CA TYR A 131 -20.08 -27.04 -3.61
C TYR A 131 -19.31 -27.15 -4.92
N GLU A 132 -19.95 -27.67 -5.96
CA GLU A 132 -19.31 -28.00 -7.24
C GLU A 132 -19.34 -26.88 -8.29
N TRP A 133 -20.08 -25.80 -8.04
CA TRP A 133 -20.23 -24.68 -8.97
C TRP A 133 -19.48 -23.44 -8.48
N VAL A 134 -18.67 -22.85 -9.35
CA VAL A 134 -17.90 -21.63 -9.09
C VAL A 134 -18.47 -20.48 -9.90
N ILE A 135 -18.72 -19.36 -9.23
CA ILE A 135 -19.03 -18.09 -9.88
C ILE A 135 -17.74 -17.27 -9.89
N ASP A 136 -17.14 -17.13 -11.08
CA ASP A 136 -15.92 -16.36 -11.26
C ASP A 136 -16.25 -14.89 -11.56
N LEU A 137 -15.75 -13.98 -10.72
CA LEU A 137 -15.98 -12.54 -10.82
C LEU A 137 -14.63 -11.83 -10.76
N ASP A 138 -14.32 -11.03 -11.79
CA ASP A 138 -13.14 -10.18 -11.83
C ASP A 138 -13.53 -8.70 -12.02
N ILE A 139 -12.82 -7.81 -11.34
CA ILE A 139 -13.01 -6.36 -11.45
C ILE A 139 -11.93 -5.80 -12.37
N GLU A 140 -12.34 -5.31 -13.53
CA GLU A 140 -11.40 -4.68 -14.46
C GLU A 140 -10.85 -3.37 -13.88
N ALA A 141 -9.52 -3.24 -13.91
CA ALA A 141 -8.81 -1.98 -13.65
C ALA A 141 -9.24 -1.26 -12.36
N TYR A 142 -9.34 -2.00 -11.23
CA TYR A 142 -9.79 -1.47 -9.93
C TYR A 142 -9.17 -0.10 -9.57
N PHE A 143 -7.84 0.04 -9.64
CA PHE A 143 -7.16 1.30 -9.27
C PHE A 143 -7.36 2.44 -10.28
N ASP A 144 -7.75 2.14 -11.52
CA ASP A 144 -8.06 3.17 -12.52
C ASP A 144 -9.52 3.65 -12.41
N THR A 145 -10.40 2.85 -11.77
CA THR A 145 -11.86 3.09 -11.70
C THR A 145 -12.40 3.36 -10.30
N VAL A 146 -11.59 3.18 -9.26
CA VAL A 146 -12.00 3.38 -7.86
C VAL A 146 -12.40 4.84 -7.61
N ASN A 147 -13.61 5.04 -7.09
CA ASN A 147 -14.07 6.37 -6.68
C ASN A 147 -13.38 6.77 -5.37
N HIS A 148 -12.61 7.87 -5.40
CA HIS A 148 -11.83 8.32 -4.26
C HIS A 148 -12.69 8.72 -3.06
N ASP A 149 -13.80 9.43 -3.27
CA ASP A 149 -14.67 9.87 -2.17
C ASP A 149 -15.29 8.68 -1.43
N LYS A 150 -15.74 7.67 -2.18
CA LYS A 150 -16.27 6.43 -1.62
C LYS A 150 -15.20 5.65 -0.84
N LEU A 151 -13.98 5.56 -1.39
CA LEU A 151 -12.86 4.90 -0.70
C LEU A 151 -12.53 5.60 0.62
N ILE A 152 -12.43 6.93 0.62
CA ILE A 152 -12.16 7.71 1.83
C ILE A 152 -13.30 7.58 2.84
N SER A 153 -14.56 7.56 2.39
CA SER A 153 -15.72 7.32 3.26
C SER A 153 -15.63 5.98 3.99
N ILE A 154 -15.29 4.89 3.28
CA ILE A 154 -15.12 3.56 3.88
C ILE A 154 -13.96 3.57 4.89
N LEU A 155 -12.86 4.23 4.56
CA LEU A 155 -11.74 4.33 5.50
C LEU A 155 -12.14 5.10 6.78
N ARG A 156 -12.97 6.13 6.69
CA ARG A 156 -13.43 6.89 7.86
C ARG A 156 -14.29 6.09 8.84
N GLU A 157 -14.87 4.96 8.44
CA GLU A 157 -15.65 4.08 9.33
C GLU A 157 -14.81 3.52 10.50
N HIS A 158 -13.50 3.36 10.28
CA HIS A 158 -12.59 2.78 11.28
C HIS A 158 -11.41 3.67 11.64
N VAL A 159 -11.19 4.74 10.87
CA VAL A 159 -10.15 5.74 11.14
C VAL A 159 -10.82 7.12 11.14
N ASN A 160 -11.31 7.53 12.30
CA ASN A 160 -11.94 8.85 12.47
C ASN A 160 -10.89 9.94 12.80
N ASP A 161 -9.90 10.10 11.92
CA ASP A 161 -8.89 11.17 12.02
C ASP A 161 -8.88 12.02 10.74
N SER A 162 -9.54 13.18 10.80
CA SER A 162 -9.59 14.19 9.75
C SER A 162 -8.22 14.82 9.43
N THR A 163 -7.22 14.62 10.30
CA THR A 163 -5.84 15.04 10.02
C THR A 163 -5.20 14.11 9.01
N THR A 164 -5.44 12.80 9.14
CA THR A 164 -4.83 11.74 8.32
C THR A 164 -5.66 11.46 7.07
N LEU A 165 -6.99 11.39 7.19
CA LEU A 165 -7.94 11.15 6.09
C LEU A 165 -8.73 12.43 5.79
N HIS A 166 -8.03 13.45 5.28
CA HIS A 166 -8.63 14.71 4.86
C HIS A 166 -9.36 14.57 3.52
#